data_AF-A0A8R1I8R4-F1
#
_entry.id   AF-A0A8R1I8R4-F1
#
_cell.length_a   1.000
_cell.length_b   1.000
_cell.length_c   1.000
_cell.angle_alpha   90.00
_cell.angle_beta   90.00
_cell.angle_gamma   90.00
#
_symmetry.space_group_name_H-M   'P 1'
#
loop_
_entity.id
_entity.type
_entity.pdbx_description
1 polymer ?
#
loop_
_entity_poly.entity_id
_entity_poly.type
_entity_poly.pdbx_seq_one_letter_code
_entity_poly.pdbx_strand_id
1 'polypeptide(L)'
;MGRGQLLTVSEKASITAFKTAGCTNRAIAKHLNRSHDSINCFFLNPNPNKQKKKTGPAAKLNSRARRSVTRVASNSMKSCNDINQELNLGVSKWTVWRALKEDPNITRAVMRPAPRLTNVHKARRLDFPRRNMSTNWEKITLSDEKKFNLDGPDGYKSYWHDLRKDPAVFSKRNFAGVYNLSDELDGLPRCPPGSSPAIPSSIQPHPVHFPAG
;
A
#
# COMPACT_ATOMS: atom_id res chain seq x y z
N MET A 1 38.86 -15.97 -9.19
CA MET A 1 38.47 -14.67 -9.78
C MET A 1 39.69 -14.07 -10.50
N GLY A 2 39.49 -13.43 -11.66
CA GLY A 2 40.56 -12.67 -12.31
C GLY A 2 41.05 -11.57 -11.37
N ARG A 3 42.35 -11.54 -11.07
CA ARG A 3 42.95 -10.66 -10.05
C ARG A 3 43.20 -9.23 -10.55
N GLY A 4 43.19 -9.02 -11.88
CA GLY A 4 43.55 -7.74 -12.51
C GLY A 4 42.34 -6.93 -12.99
N GLN A 5 42.54 -5.61 -13.11
CA GLN A 5 41.60 -4.70 -13.75
C GLN A 5 41.37 -5.08 -15.22
N LEU A 6 40.19 -4.82 -15.75
CA LEU A 6 39.90 -5.03 -17.17
C LEU A 6 40.74 -4.09 -18.05
N LEU A 7 41.02 -4.51 -19.29
CA LEU A 7 41.65 -3.65 -20.28
C LEU A 7 40.73 -2.49 -20.61
N THR A 8 41.23 -1.26 -20.50
CA THR A 8 40.50 -0.05 -20.84
C THR A 8 40.34 0.09 -22.36
N VAL A 9 39.46 0.99 -22.80
CA VAL A 9 39.25 1.23 -24.23
C VAL A 9 40.54 1.75 -24.90
N SER A 10 41.29 2.63 -24.22
CA SER A 10 42.57 3.15 -24.71
C SER A 10 43.63 2.06 -24.80
N GLU A 11 43.77 1.20 -23.79
CA GLU A 11 44.71 0.08 -23.82
C GLU A 11 44.40 -0.89 -24.95
N LYS A 12 43.11 -1.20 -25.19
CA LYS A 12 42.71 -2.04 -26.33
C LYS A 12 43.12 -1.43 -27.67
N ALA A 13 42.93 -0.13 -27.84
CA ALA A 13 43.36 0.60 -29.05
C ALA A 13 44.90 0.58 -29.21
N SER A 14 45.64 0.78 -28.12
CA SER A 14 47.11 0.68 -28.13
C SER A 14 47.57 -0.75 -28.47
N ILE A 15 46.93 -1.78 -27.90
CA ILE A 15 47.24 -3.19 -28.22
C ILE A 15 47.04 -3.46 -29.70
N THR A 16 45.95 -2.98 -30.31
CA THR A 16 45.73 -3.11 -31.76
C THR A 16 46.80 -2.39 -32.58
N ALA A 17 47.16 -1.15 -32.20
CA ALA A 17 48.16 -0.35 -32.89
C ALA A 17 49.57 -0.97 -32.83
N PHE A 18 49.99 -1.43 -31.65
CA PHE A 18 51.29 -2.11 -31.49
C PHE A 18 51.33 -3.45 -32.24
N LYS A 19 50.19 -4.13 -32.36
CA LYS A 19 50.12 -5.38 -33.12
C LYS A 19 50.22 -5.14 -34.62
N THR A 20 49.56 -4.11 -35.14
CA THR A 20 49.73 -3.68 -36.55
C THR A 20 51.15 -3.24 -36.86
N ALA A 21 51.87 -2.67 -35.88
CA ALA A 21 53.28 -2.31 -35.99
C ALA A 21 54.25 -3.51 -35.85
N GLY A 22 53.74 -4.75 -35.73
CA GLY A 22 54.56 -5.96 -35.66
C GLY A 22 55.16 -6.27 -34.28
N CYS A 23 54.76 -5.57 -33.22
CA CYS A 23 55.28 -5.85 -31.88
C CYS A 23 54.81 -7.22 -31.36
N THR A 24 55.68 -7.90 -30.61
CA THR A 24 55.35 -9.18 -29.96
C THR A 24 54.43 -8.96 -28.75
N ASN A 25 53.55 -9.91 -28.44
CA ASN A 25 52.62 -9.80 -27.31
C ASN A 25 53.35 -9.57 -25.97
N ARG A 26 54.56 -10.13 -25.79
CA ARG A 26 55.43 -9.88 -24.63
C ARG A 26 55.93 -8.44 -24.57
N ALA A 27 56.29 -7.84 -25.72
CA ALA A 27 56.71 -6.44 -25.76
C ALA A 27 55.54 -5.50 -25.44
N ILE A 28 54.35 -5.79 -25.98
CA ILE A 28 53.13 -5.03 -25.70
C ILE A 28 52.76 -5.13 -24.20
N ALA A 29 52.90 -6.33 -23.60
CA ALA A 29 52.66 -6.56 -22.17
C ALA A 29 53.55 -5.68 -21.28
N LYS A 30 54.85 -5.64 -21.59
CA LYS A 30 55.81 -4.79 -20.88
C LYS A 30 55.51 -3.30 -21.07
N HIS A 31 55.21 -2.87 -22.30
CA HIS A 31 54.93 -1.47 -22.62
C HIS A 31 53.66 -0.95 -21.93
N LEU A 32 52.62 -1.79 -21.81
CA LEU A 32 51.35 -1.42 -21.18
C LEU A 32 51.28 -1.79 -19.68
N ASN A 33 52.35 -2.35 -19.10
CA ASN A 33 52.37 -2.88 -17.74
C ASN A 33 51.19 -3.84 -17.45
N ARG A 34 50.84 -4.69 -18.42
CA ARG A 34 49.75 -5.68 -18.31
C ARG A 34 50.32 -7.10 -18.37
N SER A 35 49.55 -8.07 -17.86
CA SER A 35 49.96 -9.47 -17.96
C SER A 35 49.97 -9.93 -19.42
N HIS A 36 50.96 -10.74 -19.77
CA HIS A 36 51.04 -11.37 -21.09
C HIS A 36 49.77 -12.16 -21.43
N ASP A 37 49.22 -12.85 -20.44
CA ASP A 37 47.97 -13.60 -20.56
C ASP A 37 46.76 -12.69 -20.89
N SER A 38 46.68 -11.48 -20.32
CA SER A 38 45.61 -10.52 -20.63
C SER A 38 45.63 -10.08 -22.09
N ILE A 39 46.82 -9.95 -22.69
CA ILE A 39 46.99 -9.59 -24.10
C ILE A 39 46.69 -10.79 -25.01
N ASN A 40 47.14 -11.98 -24.64
CA ASN A 40 46.78 -13.20 -25.36
C ASN A 40 45.27 -13.42 -25.36
N CYS A 41 44.61 -13.28 -24.21
CA CYS A 41 43.16 -13.37 -24.09
C CYS A 41 42.43 -12.31 -24.93
N PHE A 42 43.01 -11.10 -25.04
CA PHE A 42 42.48 -10.07 -25.94
C PHE A 42 42.55 -10.51 -27.40
N PHE A 43 43.66 -11.08 -27.89
CA PHE A 43 43.72 -11.53 -29.29
C PHE A 43 42.93 -12.81 -29.57
N LEU A 44 42.77 -13.69 -28.58
CA LEU A 44 41.89 -14.86 -28.67
C LEU A 44 40.40 -14.44 -28.76
N ASN A 45 40.04 -13.30 -28.16
CA ASN A 45 38.69 -12.74 -28.18
C ASN A 45 38.76 -11.19 -28.26
N PRO A 46 39.04 -10.59 -29.44
CA PRO A 46 39.32 -9.16 -29.60
C PRO A 46 38.13 -8.27 -29.27
N ASN A 47 36.93 -8.82 -29.45
CA ASN A 47 35.69 -8.21 -29.04
C ASN A 47 34.89 -9.30 -28.32
N PRO A 48 35.02 -9.46 -26.99
CA PRO A 48 34.15 -10.37 -26.26
C PRO A 48 32.76 -9.77 -26.36
N ASN A 49 31.99 -10.22 -27.36
CA ASN A 49 30.61 -9.83 -27.62
C ASN A 49 29.90 -9.73 -26.26
N LYS A 50 29.61 -8.50 -25.83
CA LYS A 50 28.99 -8.17 -24.54
C LYS A 50 29.53 -9.06 -23.41
N GLN A 51 30.69 -8.74 -22.82
CA GLN A 51 31.17 -9.40 -21.59
C GLN A 51 29.97 -9.74 -20.70
N LYS A 52 29.73 -11.04 -20.48
CA LYS A 52 28.52 -11.47 -19.76
C LYS A 52 28.52 -10.73 -18.42
N LYS A 53 27.45 -9.96 -18.17
CA LYS A 53 27.30 -9.27 -16.88
C LYS A 53 27.49 -10.31 -15.79
N LYS A 54 28.31 -9.98 -14.79
CA LYS A 54 28.47 -10.87 -13.64
C LYS A 54 27.09 -11.09 -13.04
N THR A 55 26.63 -12.34 -13.04
CA THR A 55 25.38 -12.69 -12.36
C THR A 55 25.60 -12.40 -10.88
N GLY A 56 24.78 -11.50 -10.34
CA GLY A 56 24.79 -11.20 -8.91
C GLY A 56 24.34 -12.41 -8.09
N PRO A 57 24.34 -12.29 -6.76
CA PRO A 57 23.77 -13.30 -5.88
C PRO A 57 22.33 -13.64 -6.26
N ALA A 58 21.92 -14.89 -6.03
CA ALA A 58 20.55 -15.31 -6.24
C ALA A 58 19.59 -14.44 -5.40
N ALA A 59 18.46 -14.05 -6.01
CA ALA A 59 17.45 -13.26 -5.32
C ALA A 59 16.85 -14.06 -4.15
N LYS A 60 16.63 -13.38 -3.02
CA LYS A 60 16.01 -14.01 -1.82
C LYS A 60 14.56 -14.44 -2.05
N LEU A 61 13.85 -13.78 -2.96
CA LEU A 61 12.48 -14.14 -3.33
C LEU A 61 12.47 -14.78 -4.71
N ASN A 62 11.91 -15.98 -4.79
CA ASN A 62 11.64 -16.64 -6.06
C ASN A 62 10.47 -15.96 -6.81
N SER A 63 10.32 -16.26 -8.10
CA SER A 63 9.27 -15.65 -8.94
C SER A 63 7.84 -15.89 -8.40
N ARG A 64 7.57 -17.08 -7.84
CA ARG A 64 6.24 -17.42 -7.27
C ARG A 64 5.95 -16.63 -5.99
N ALA A 65 6.95 -16.46 -5.13
CA ALA A 65 6.86 -15.68 -3.91
C ALA A 65 6.59 -14.21 -4.24
N ARG A 66 7.28 -13.65 -5.25
CA ARG A 66 7.02 -12.29 -5.73
C ARG A 66 5.58 -12.11 -6.20
N ARG A 67 5.06 -13.02 -7.02
CA ARG A 67 3.64 -12.99 -7.44
C ARG A 67 2.68 -13.10 -6.25
N SER A 68 3.01 -13.92 -5.26
CA SER A 68 2.20 -14.07 -4.05
C SER A 68 2.19 -12.79 -3.22
N VAL A 69 3.34 -12.14 -3.06
CA VAL A 69 3.48 -10.82 -2.41
C VAL A 69 2.63 -9.77 -3.12
N THR A 70 2.74 -9.65 -4.44
CA THR A 70 1.92 -8.72 -5.25
C THR A 70 0.42 -9.01 -5.07
N ARG A 71 0.02 -10.29 -5.13
CA ARG A 71 -1.38 -10.70 -4.97
C ARG A 71 -1.94 -10.34 -3.60
N VAL A 72 -1.19 -10.57 -2.52
CA VAL A 72 -1.62 -10.20 -1.17
C VAL A 72 -1.69 -8.68 -1.03
N ALA A 73 -0.68 -7.94 -1.50
CA ALA A 73 -0.68 -6.48 -1.45
C ALA A 73 -1.84 -5.86 -2.25
N SER A 74 -2.18 -6.43 -3.41
CA SER A 74 -3.29 -5.97 -4.26
C SER A 74 -4.67 -6.20 -3.63
N ASN A 75 -4.83 -7.28 -2.85
CA ASN A 75 -6.12 -7.68 -2.28
C ASN A 75 -6.30 -7.30 -0.81
N SER A 76 -5.26 -6.81 -0.14
CA SER A 76 -5.31 -6.52 1.30
C SER A 76 -4.57 -5.23 1.66
N MET A 77 -4.95 -4.62 2.79
CA MET A 77 -4.31 -3.41 3.32
C MET A 77 -3.18 -3.73 4.31
N LYS A 78 -2.42 -4.79 4.03
CA LYS A 78 -1.41 -5.34 4.94
C LYS A 78 -0.07 -4.59 4.82
N SER A 79 0.65 -4.48 5.93
CA SER A 79 2.01 -3.94 5.92
C SER A 79 2.98 -4.95 5.30
N CYS A 80 4.18 -4.51 4.90
CA CYS A 80 5.21 -5.43 4.40
C CYS A 80 5.58 -6.52 5.42
N ASN A 81 5.50 -6.22 6.72
CA ASN A 81 5.73 -7.20 7.78
C ASN A 81 4.60 -8.22 7.84
N ASP A 82 3.35 -7.77 7.76
CA ASP A 82 2.18 -8.66 7.82
C ASP A 82 2.16 -9.58 6.60
N ILE A 83 2.51 -9.08 5.41
CA ILE A 83 2.65 -9.88 4.19
C ILE A 83 3.75 -10.94 4.36
N ASN A 84 4.89 -10.56 4.97
CA ASN A 84 6.00 -11.47 5.21
C ASN A 84 5.62 -12.61 6.17
N GLN A 85 4.87 -12.28 7.22
CA GLN A 85 4.34 -13.23 8.21
C GLN A 85 3.29 -14.15 7.58
N GLU A 86 2.29 -13.60 6.89
CA GLU A 86 1.22 -14.37 6.25
C GLU A 86 1.74 -15.37 5.22
N LEU A 87 2.72 -14.96 4.42
CA LEU A 87 3.32 -15.80 3.38
C LEU A 87 4.48 -16.67 3.92
N ASN A 88 4.81 -16.58 5.22
CA ASN A 88 5.91 -17.30 5.86
C ASN A 88 7.23 -17.23 5.08
N LEU A 89 7.59 -16.05 4.56
CA LEU A 89 8.72 -15.91 3.63
C LEU A 89 10.08 -15.89 4.32
N GLY A 90 10.12 -15.58 5.63
CA GLY A 90 11.37 -15.51 6.40
C GLY A 90 12.36 -14.44 5.90
N VAL A 91 11.89 -13.40 5.19
CA VAL A 91 12.75 -12.33 4.65
C VAL A 91 12.61 -11.03 5.46
N SER A 92 13.43 -10.03 5.14
CA SER A 92 13.26 -8.69 5.72
C SER A 92 12.08 -7.96 5.07
N LYS A 93 11.42 -7.09 5.84
CA LYS A 93 10.38 -6.16 5.36
C LYS A 93 10.82 -5.34 4.14
N TRP A 94 12.11 -5.01 4.07
CA TRP A 94 12.70 -4.28 2.95
C TRP A 94 12.75 -5.11 1.67
N THR A 95 12.91 -6.43 1.77
CA THR A 95 12.87 -7.32 0.61
C THR A 95 11.47 -7.38 0.00
N VAL A 96 10.42 -7.45 0.84
CA VAL A 96 9.02 -7.35 0.42
C VAL A 96 8.74 -5.96 -0.19
N TRP A 97 9.20 -4.90 0.46
CA TRP A 97 9.05 -3.53 -0.04
C TRP A 97 9.69 -3.34 -1.42
N ARG A 98 10.91 -3.83 -1.64
CA ARG A 98 11.59 -3.78 -2.95
C ARG A 98 10.81 -4.57 -3.99
N ALA A 99 10.32 -5.76 -3.63
CA ALA A 99 9.53 -6.57 -4.56
C ALA A 99 8.25 -5.84 -5.03
N LEU A 100 7.57 -5.14 -4.12
CA LEU A 100 6.39 -4.32 -4.45
C LEU A 100 6.77 -3.06 -5.21
N LYS A 101 7.90 -2.42 -4.89
CA LYS A 101 8.38 -1.21 -5.58
C LYS A 101 8.84 -1.47 -7.01
N GLU A 102 9.34 -2.68 -7.28
CA GLU A 102 9.74 -3.14 -8.61
C GLU A 102 8.55 -3.57 -9.48
N ASP A 103 7.36 -3.80 -8.91
CA ASP A 103 6.17 -4.17 -9.67
C ASP A 103 5.54 -2.93 -10.32
N PRO A 104 5.33 -2.92 -11.66
CA PRO A 104 4.76 -1.75 -12.34
C PRO A 104 3.29 -1.51 -12.01
N ASN A 105 2.57 -2.49 -11.48
CA ASN A 105 1.12 -2.37 -11.21
C ASN A 105 0.81 -1.92 -9.79
N ILE A 106 1.79 -2.02 -8.88
CA ILE A 106 1.60 -1.68 -7.47
C ILE A 106 2.32 -0.39 -7.15
N THR A 107 1.59 0.56 -6.57
CA THR A 107 2.15 1.83 -6.10
C THR A 107 1.79 2.06 -4.65
N ARG A 108 2.56 2.89 -3.95
CA ARG A 108 2.18 3.33 -2.61
C ARG A 108 1.28 4.55 -2.75
N ALA A 109 0.03 4.43 -2.30
CA ALA A 109 -0.97 5.50 -2.40
C ALA A 109 -1.50 5.90 -1.03
N VAL A 110 -2.05 7.11 -0.94
CA VAL A 110 -2.78 7.60 0.24
C VAL A 110 -4.27 7.37 -0.01
N MET A 111 -4.94 6.75 0.95
CA MET A 111 -6.36 6.50 0.88
C MET A 111 -7.16 7.79 1.02
N ARG A 112 -8.18 7.98 0.20
CA ARG A 112 -9.04 9.18 0.31
C ARG A 112 -10.09 8.96 1.40
N PRO A 113 -10.37 9.98 2.24
CA PRO A 113 -11.48 9.90 3.17
C PRO A 113 -12.80 10.01 2.40
N ALA A 114 -13.74 9.12 2.68
CA ALA A 114 -15.11 9.19 2.15
C ALA A 114 -16.10 8.69 3.20
N PRO A 115 -17.27 9.34 3.36
CA PRO A 115 -18.30 8.86 4.28
C PRO A 115 -18.85 7.51 3.81
N ARG A 116 -19.10 6.58 4.74
CA ARG A 116 -19.82 5.34 4.44
C ARG A 116 -21.29 5.63 4.16
N LEU A 117 -21.66 5.65 2.89
CA LEU A 117 -23.05 5.82 2.45
C LEU A 117 -23.72 4.45 2.30
N THR A 118 -24.62 4.15 3.24
CA THR A 118 -25.56 3.04 3.09
C THR A 118 -26.60 3.39 2.00
N ASN A 119 -27.30 2.39 1.48
CA ASN A 119 -28.35 2.61 0.49
C ASN A 119 -29.45 3.55 1.02
N VAL A 120 -29.76 3.44 2.32
CA VAL A 120 -30.70 4.33 3.00
C VAL A 120 -30.19 5.78 3.02
N HIS A 121 -28.90 6.00 3.31
CA HIS A 121 -28.31 7.35 3.25
C HIS A 121 -28.40 7.93 1.84
N LYS A 122 -28.13 7.13 0.80
CA LYS A 122 -28.25 7.57 -0.60
C LYS A 122 -29.69 7.97 -0.94
N ALA A 123 -30.67 7.14 -0.56
CA ALA A 123 -32.08 7.44 -0.78
C ALA A 123 -32.50 8.75 -0.10
N ARG A 124 -32.19 8.93 1.20
CA ARG A 124 -32.51 10.16 1.94
C ARG A 124 -31.83 11.39 1.34
N ARG A 125 -30.56 11.26 0.92
CA ARG A 125 -29.81 12.35 0.27
C ARG A 125 -30.40 12.75 -1.08
N LEU A 126 -30.99 11.82 -1.82
CA LEU A 126 -31.69 12.12 -3.08
C LEU A 126 -33.08 12.71 -2.83
N ASP A 127 -33.73 12.30 -1.74
CA ASP A 127 -35.06 12.78 -1.40
C ASP A 127 -35.06 14.21 -0.84
N PHE A 128 -34.02 14.59 -0.09
CA PHE A 128 -33.86 15.95 0.42
C PHE A 128 -33.97 17.04 -0.67
N PRO A 129 -33.19 17.03 -1.77
CA PRO A 129 -33.33 18.03 -2.82
C PRO A 129 -34.70 17.95 -3.50
N ARG A 130 -35.26 16.74 -3.71
CA ARG A 130 -36.59 16.57 -4.32
C ARG A 130 -37.69 17.28 -3.53
N ARG A 131 -37.68 17.14 -2.20
CA ARG A 131 -38.65 17.80 -1.32
C ARG A 131 -38.44 19.31 -1.21
N ASN A 132 -37.22 19.78 -1.41
CA ASN A 132 -36.84 21.18 -1.22
C ASN A 132 -36.65 21.95 -2.54
N MET A 133 -37.11 21.43 -3.68
CA MET A 133 -36.94 22.12 -4.98
C MET A 133 -37.66 23.46 -5.04
N SER A 134 -38.80 23.60 -4.36
CA SER A 134 -39.59 24.84 -4.30
C SER A 134 -39.25 25.72 -3.09
N THR A 135 -38.24 25.35 -2.29
CA THR A 135 -37.88 26.08 -1.08
C THR A 135 -37.21 27.41 -1.46
N ASN A 136 -37.64 28.52 -0.84
CA ASN A 136 -36.95 29.80 -0.98
C ASN A 136 -35.72 29.84 -0.05
N TRP A 137 -34.54 29.59 -0.62
CA TRP A 137 -33.27 29.52 0.10
C TRP A 137 -32.75 30.87 0.60
N GLU A 138 -33.24 32.00 0.07
CA GLU A 138 -32.81 33.35 0.49
C GLU A 138 -33.18 33.68 1.94
N LYS A 139 -34.21 33.01 2.46
CA LYS A 139 -34.69 33.20 3.84
C LYS A 139 -34.03 32.27 4.85
N ILE A 140 -33.15 31.37 4.40
CA ILE A 140 -32.56 30.32 5.23
C ILE A 140 -31.11 30.67 5.56
N THR A 141 -30.78 30.71 6.85
CA THR A 141 -29.39 30.79 7.31
C THR A 141 -28.89 29.40 7.66
N LEU A 142 -27.76 29.00 7.09
CA LEU A 142 -27.10 27.73 7.40
C LEU A 142 -25.97 27.97 8.40
N SER A 143 -25.96 27.20 9.49
CA SER A 143 -24.86 27.13 10.45
C SER A 143 -24.36 25.69 10.56
N ASP A 144 -23.06 25.52 10.78
CA ASP A 144 -22.42 24.23 11.05
C ASP A 144 -21.34 24.41 12.12
N GLU A 145 -21.11 23.37 12.90
CA GLU A 145 -20.08 23.36 13.94
C GLU A 145 -18.84 22.63 13.45
N LYS A 146 -17.69 23.33 13.45
CA LYS A 146 -16.42 22.76 13.02
C LYS A 146 -15.38 22.84 14.12
N LYS A 147 -14.88 21.67 14.54
CA LYS A 147 -13.66 21.58 15.36
C LYS A 147 -12.42 21.77 14.50
N PHE A 148 -11.54 22.71 14.88
CA PHE A 148 -10.22 22.91 14.28
C PHE A 148 -9.16 22.42 15.27
N ASN A 149 -8.47 21.31 14.95
CA ASN A 149 -7.33 20.82 15.74
C ASN A 149 -6.05 21.48 15.21
N LEU A 150 -5.15 21.91 16.11
CA LEU A 150 -3.86 22.53 15.76
C LEU A 150 -2.72 21.51 15.59
N ASP A 151 -2.98 20.22 15.83
CA ASP A 151 -1.96 19.16 15.95
C ASP A 151 -1.41 18.63 14.59
N GLY A 152 -1.65 19.33 13.50
CA GLY A 152 -1.18 18.93 12.17
C GLY A 152 -2.07 17.87 11.47
N PRO A 153 -1.68 17.44 10.25
CA PRO A 153 -2.53 16.63 9.39
C PRO A 153 -2.77 15.22 9.97
N ASP A 154 -3.99 14.98 10.42
CA ASP A 154 -4.42 13.71 11.00
C ASP A 154 -4.80 12.66 9.93
N GLY A 155 -4.12 11.50 10.01
CA GLY A 155 -4.65 10.23 9.52
C GLY A 155 -4.50 9.92 8.02
N TYR A 156 -3.37 10.23 7.39
CA TYR A 156 -3.07 9.68 6.07
C TYR A 156 -2.82 8.16 6.16
N LYS A 157 -3.84 7.37 5.82
CA LYS A 157 -3.70 5.92 5.68
C LYS A 157 -3.06 5.58 4.34
N SER A 158 -1.76 5.33 4.35
CA SER A 158 -1.05 4.83 3.15
C SER A 158 -1.26 3.33 2.98
N TYR A 159 -1.39 2.87 1.74
CA TYR A 159 -1.56 1.46 1.39
C TYR A 159 -0.87 1.14 0.06
N TRP A 160 -0.77 -0.15 -0.24
CA TRP A 160 -0.34 -0.63 -1.54
C TRP A 160 -1.54 -0.66 -2.48
N HIS A 161 -1.52 0.20 -3.49
CA HIS A 161 -2.57 0.36 -4.46
C HIS A 161 -2.22 -0.34 -5.76
N ASP A 162 -3.08 -1.24 -6.18
CA ASP A 162 -3.05 -1.82 -7.52
C ASP A 162 -3.72 -0.85 -8.49
N LEU A 163 -2.95 -0.37 -9.46
CA LEU A 163 -3.38 0.61 -10.47
C LEU A 163 -4.52 0.09 -11.36
N ARG A 164 -4.80 -1.21 -11.32
CA ARG A 164 -5.87 -1.85 -12.09
C ARG A 164 -7.22 -1.83 -11.37
N LYS A 165 -7.26 -1.36 -10.13
CA LYS A 165 -8.45 -1.33 -9.27
C LYS A 165 -8.81 0.10 -8.91
N ASP A 166 -10.06 0.30 -8.52
CA ASP A 166 -10.48 1.60 -8.00
C ASP A 166 -9.70 1.94 -6.71
N PRO A 167 -9.32 3.20 -6.52
CA PRO A 167 -8.65 3.64 -5.30
C PRO A 167 -9.50 3.34 -4.07
N ALA A 168 -8.85 2.76 -3.05
CA ALA A 168 -9.51 2.53 -1.78
C ALA A 168 -9.89 3.87 -1.11
N VAL A 169 -11.01 3.83 -0.40
CA VAL A 169 -11.50 4.91 0.45
C VAL A 169 -11.64 4.42 1.89
N PHE A 170 -11.40 5.29 2.86
CA PHE A 170 -11.73 4.99 4.26
C PHE A 170 -12.80 5.92 4.79
N SER A 171 -13.66 5.37 5.64
CA SER A 171 -14.53 6.19 6.46
C SER A 171 -13.71 6.90 7.52
N LYS A 172 -13.76 8.22 7.53
CA LYS A 172 -13.56 8.98 8.75
C LYS A 172 -14.86 8.90 9.56
N ARG A 173 -14.76 8.65 10.87
CA ARG A 173 -15.88 8.99 11.77
C ARG A 173 -15.85 10.49 11.91
N ASN A 174 -16.97 11.15 11.64
CA ASN A 174 -17.19 12.49 12.16
C ASN A 174 -17.42 12.30 13.66
N PHE A 175 -16.52 12.81 14.50
CA PHE A 175 -16.76 12.86 15.94
C PHE A 175 -17.88 13.88 16.19
N ALA A 176 -19.13 13.44 16.16
CA ALA A 176 -20.28 14.19 16.66
C ALA A 176 -21.43 13.23 16.99
N GLY A 177 -21.94 13.30 18.23
CA GLY A 177 -23.18 12.64 18.67
C GLY A 177 -23.00 11.53 19.70
N VAL A 178 -22.58 11.86 20.94
CA VAL A 178 -23.12 11.15 22.10
C VAL A 178 -24.57 11.62 22.20
N TYR A 179 -25.51 10.84 21.69
CA TYR A 179 -26.91 11.07 21.99
C TYR A 179 -27.10 10.77 23.47
N ASN A 180 -27.27 11.81 24.28
CA ASN A 180 -27.96 11.63 25.55
C ASN A 180 -29.37 11.11 25.20
N LEU A 181 -29.70 9.98 25.81
CA LEU A 181 -30.94 9.24 25.63
C LEU A 181 -32.10 10.00 26.32
N SER A 182 -32.42 11.21 25.84
CA SER A 182 -33.50 12.03 26.41
C SER A 182 -34.38 12.76 25.40
N ASP A 183 -34.08 12.68 24.09
CA ASP A 183 -34.87 13.37 23.04
C ASP A 183 -35.70 12.43 22.16
N GLU A 184 -36.34 11.42 22.75
CA GLU A 184 -37.33 10.57 22.06
C GLU A 184 -38.67 10.53 22.82
N LEU A 185 -39.20 11.68 23.27
CA LEU A 185 -40.54 11.75 23.89
C LEU A 185 -41.29 13.08 23.67
N ASP A 186 -41.12 13.78 22.54
CA ASP A 186 -41.92 14.99 22.22
C ASP A 186 -42.84 14.84 21.00
N GLY A 187 -43.35 13.62 20.76
CA GLY A 187 -44.23 13.33 19.62
C GLY A 187 -45.55 12.59 19.93
N LEU A 188 -45.89 12.36 21.21
CA LEU A 188 -47.16 11.69 21.57
C LEU A 188 -48.07 12.63 22.40
N PRO A 189 -49.39 12.60 22.18
CA PRO A 189 -50.33 13.40 22.95
C PRO A 189 -50.24 13.02 24.44
N ARG A 190 -49.98 14.01 25.29
CA ARG A 190 -49.87 13.85 26.75
C ARG A 190 -51.23 13.41 27.30
N CYS A 191 -51.27 12.23 27.93
CA CYS A 191 -52.41 11.83 28.74
C CYS A 191 -52.48 12.71 30.01
N PRO A 192 -53.69 13.10 30.47
CA PRO A 192 -53.85 13.90 31.68
C PRO A 192 -53.42 13.11 32.94
N PRO A 193 -52.81 13.78 33.95
CA PRO A 193 -52.35 13.13 35.15
C PRO A 193 -53.53 12.66 36.01
N GLY A 194 -53.63 11.35 36.26
CA GLY A 194 -54.67 10.76 37.12
C GLY A 194 -55.06 9.31 36.83
N SER A 195 -54.54 8.66 35.78
CA SER A 195 -54.80 7.25 35.50
C SER A 195 -53.54 6.40 35.72
N SER A 196 -53.55 5.56 36.76
CA SER A 196 -52.58 4.46 36.85
C SER A 196 -52.91 3.42 35.78
N PRO A 197 -51.95 3.01 34.92
CA PRO A 197 -52.18 1.88 34.05
C PRO A 197 -52.21 0.60 34.89
N ALA A 198 -53.33 -0.12 34.84
CA ALA A 198 -53.44 -1.46 35.40
C ALA A 198 -52.45 -2.39 34.69
N ILE A 199 -51.58 -3.05 35.46
CA ILE A 199 -50.68 -4.08 34.97
C ILE A 199 -51.54 -5.33 34.67
N PRO A 200 -51.61 -5.84 33.43
CA PRO A 200 -52.25 -7.11 33.15
C PRO A 200 -51.44 -8.25 33.81
N SER A 201 -52.12 -9.07 34.59
CA SER A 201 -51.59 -10.13 35.44
C SER A 201 -51.02 -11.36 34.72
N SER A 202 -50.68 -11.27 33.42
CA SER A 202 -50.26 -12.44 32.63
C SER A 202 -48.75 -12.57 32.37
N ILE A 203 -47.92 -11.67 32.92
CA ILE A 203 -46.46 -11.76 32.78
C ILE A 203 -45.79 -11.65 34.16
N GLN A 204 -45.89 -12.73 34.93
CA GLN A 204 -45.00 -13.00 36.07
C GLN A 204 -44.06 -14.13 35.62
N PRO A 205 -42.73 -13.93 35.58
CA PRO A 205 -41.79 -15.01 35.31
C PRO A 205 -41.76 -15.98 36.50
N HIS A 206 -41.97 -17.27 36.21
CA HIS A 206 -41.85 -18.34 37.21
C HIS A 206 -40.39 -18.44 37.74
N PRO A 207 -40.19 -18.72 39.04
CA PRO A 207 -38.86 -18.87 39.61
C PRO A 207 -38.19 -20.15 39.07
N VAL A 208 -37.00 -19.97 38.50
CA VAL A 208 -36.13 -21.08 38.07
C VAL A 208 -35.41 -21.61 39.31
N HIS A 209 -35.75 -22.84 39.73
CA HIS A 209 -34.98 -23.58 40.72
C HIS A 209 -33.69 -24.11 40.09
N PHE A 210 -32.53 -23.72 40.62
CA PHE A 210 -31.27 -24.40 40.37
C PHE A 210 -31.04 -25.47 41.45
N PRO A 211 -30.76 -26.74 41.10
CA PRO A 211 -30.29 -27.72 42.06
C PRO A 211 -28.81 -27.48 42.37
N ALA A 212 -28.46 -27.54 43.65
CA ALA A 212 -27.08 -27.65 44.09
C ALA A 212 -26.62 -29.11 43.93
N GLY A 213 -25.53 -29.30 43.22
CA GLY A 213 -24.78 -30.54 43.08
C GLY A 213 -23.34 -30.21 42.70
#